data_AF-A0A2S4PRL5-F1
#
_entry.id   AF-A0A2S4PRL5-F1
#
_cell.length_a   1.000
_cell.length_b   1.000
_cell.length_c   1.000
_cell.angle_alpha   90.00
_cell.angle_beta   90.00
_cell.angle_gamma   90.00
#
_symmetry.space_group_name_H-M   'P 1'
#
loop_
_entity.id
_entity.type
_entity.pdbx_description
1 polymer ?
#
loop_
_entity_poly.entity_id
_entity_poly.type
_entity_poly.pdbx_seq_one_letter_code
_entity_poly.pdbx_strand_id
1 'polypeptide(L)'
;MVRKSILCENSYPEYARPNNGVTWKKNGLTFDNRWVIPYDPYMLKKYKAHINGSHRATLEVQNQYDEIAMTVQGRYISPVQAVWRLLGYATHEEKPAVILLPYHLEGQHRVSFDPGLDEVQLIAAIQSQTSIFLDWIKYNSQHTDGRHLLYSNFPLFYTHVKNRGWHPRKKGQTICRMPVAVPRQCEHYYLRTLLTVKTGAKSYWDLYTVDSIVYNSPSAACRALGLIFDDSDWIFLFNEVKDTPAASLRQTFASALAYSTVINPQAIWDQFRVNFTDDCLWRLQNLDGNVETTPSDWSEDECRYDYGLWLLEKNLKDLNLNWVDVRMSGPTHSWSRQEQNNLIADAMRFDQYEQRVLFDQSILSFSSGQNSAFNTITNVIDNGLRPNTFFLQGPAGTGKTFLYKVLCNYYRSKGDNVLCVTSSGIASLLLLGGSTAHSQFRIPIDCPDGTRCSINRQSPLAGLLKKTRLIIWDEVTMQLKHNFGAVDLTL
;
A
#
# COMPACT_ATOMS: atom_id res chain seq x y z
N MET A 1 25.09 14.88 28.80
CA MET A 1 25.58 13.68 29.50
C MET A 1 25.08 13.71 30.94
N VAL A 2 24.15 12.83 31.31
CA VAL A 2 23.78 12.61 32.73
C VAL A 2 24.58 11.39 33.20
N ARG A 3 25.38 11.57 34.25
CA ARG A 3 26.23 10.52 34.86
C ARG A 3 25.57 10.09 36.17
N LYS A 4 25.01 8.86 36.17
CA LYS A 4 24.31 8.13 37.24
C LYS A 4 22.80 8.36 37.40
N SER A 5 22.09 7.24 37.39
CA SER A 5 20.72 7.07 37.89
C SER A 5 20.79 6.61 39.34
N ILE A 6 20.03 7.23 40.23
CA ILE A 6 19.88 6.80 41.63
C ILE A 6 18.50 6.16 41.75
N LEU A 7 18.42 4.97 42.35
CA LEU A 7 17.18 4.27 42.67
C LEU A 7 16.79 4.59 44.12
N CYS A 8 15.55 5.04 44.34
CA CYS A 8 14.93 5.13 45.68
C CYS A 8 13.95 3.97 45.91
N GLU A 9 13.61 3.72 47.18
CA GLU A 9 12.95 2.51 47.75
C GLU A 9 11.65 2.02 47.08
N ASN A 10 11.06 2.75 46.14
CA ASN A 10 9.84 2.35 45.43
C ASN A 10 10.09 1.85 43.99
N SER A 11 11.34 1.56 43.60
CA SER A 11 11.70 0.88 42.34
C SER A 11 11.18 1.53 41.04
N TYR A 12 11.06 2.86 40.99
CA TYR A 12 10.81 3.63 39.75
C TYR A 12 12.04 4.46 39.36
N PRO A 13 12.41 4.53 38.06
CA PRO A 13 13.45 5.43 37.58
C PRO A 13 12.92 6.87 37.48
N GLU A 14 13.46 7.79 38.29
CA GLU A 14 13.25 9.23 38.08
C GLU A 14 14.02 9.70 36.84
N TYR A 15 13.30 10.01 35.75
CA TYR A 15 13.83 10.90 34.70
C TYR A 15 13.77 12.36 35.21
N ALA A 16 14.63 12.71 36.16
CA ALA A 16 14.72 14.07 36.65
C ALA A 16 15.66 14.89 35.75
N ARG A 17 15.12 15.77 34.89
CA ARG A 17 15.79 17.05 34.64
C ARG A 17 15.70 17.83 35.97
N PRO A 18 16.81 18.19 36.62
CA PRO A 18 16.75 19.05 37.80
C PRO A 18 16.05 20.34 37.43
N ASN A 19 15.13 20.80 38.28
CA ASN A 19 14.55 22.14 38.14
C ASN A 19 15.72 23.13 38.12
N ASN A 20 15.92 23.81 37.01
CA ASN A 20 17.05 24.72 36.84
C ASN A 20 16.73 26.14 37.34
N GLY A 21 15.59 26.32 38.01
CA GLY A 21 15.12 27.60 38.56
C GLY A 21 14.49 28.53 37.52
N VAL A 22 14.48 28.15 36.24
CA VAL A 22 13.93 28.99 35.18
C VAL A 22 12.45 28.70 34.99
N THR A 23 11.62 29.71 35.22
CA THR A 23 10.16 29.60 35.08
C THR A 23 9.60 30.58 34.06
N TRP A 24 8.57 30.17 33.32
CA TRP A 24 7.80 31.01 32.41
C TRP A 24 6.35 31.11 32.86
N LYS A 25 5.74 32.30 32.77
CA LYS A 25 4.31 32.48 33.05
C LYS A 25 3.53 32.78 31.78
N LYS A 26 2.43 32.08 31.55
CA LYS A 26 1.46 32.38 30.48
C LYS A 26 0.06 32.00 30.92
N ASN A 27 -0.92 32.90 30.71
CA ASN A 27 -2.33 32.71 31.06
C ASN A 27 -2.57 32.29 32.53
N GLY A 28 -1.85 32.90 33.47
CA GLY A 28 -1.96 32.59 34.91
C GLY A 28 -1.24 31.30 35.36
N LEU A 29 -0.67 30.53 34.43
CA LEU A 29 0.06 29.30 34.72
C LEU A 29 1.57 29.53 34.70
N THR A 30 2.30 28.85 35.59
CA THR A 30 3.77 28.90 35.67
C THR A 30 4.35 27.56 35.23
N PHE A 31 5.25 27.60 34.24
CA PHE A 31 5.93 26.47 33.61
C PHE A 31 7.41 26.50 33.96
N ASP A 32 8.09 25.35 33.94
CA ASP A 32 9.54 25.26 34.10
C ASP A 32 10.19 24.32 33.06
N ASN A 33 11.50 24.10 33.18
CA ASN A 33 12.29 23.29 32.25
C ASN A 33 11.92 21.80 32.19
N ARG A 34 11.07 21.32 33.11
CA ARG A 34 10.55 19.95 33.13
C ARG A 34 9.35 19.77 32.18
N TRP A 35 8.87 20.85 31.56
CA TRP A 35 7.71 20.88 30.66
C TRP A 35 8.07 20.84 29.16
N VAL A 36 9.35 20.68 28.78
CA VAL A 36 9.84 20.85 27.39
C VAL A 36 10.35 19.53 26.77
N ILE A 37 9.87 19.18 25.56
CA ILE A 37 10.27 18.00 24.75
C ILE A 37 11.33 18.41 23.68
N PRO A 38 12.35 17.60 23.33
CA PRO A 38 13.36 17.98 22.32
C PRO A 38 12.83 18.02 20.87
N TYR A 39 13.37 18.90 20.01
CA TYR A 39 13.02 19.00 18.57
C TYR A 39 14.19 19.49 17.67
N ASP A 40 14.11 19.27 16.35
CA ASP A 40 15.02 19.82 15.31
C ASP A 40 14.41 21.07 14.64
N PRO A 41 15.05 22.27 14.75
CA PRO A 41 14.51 23.53 14.24
C PRO A 41 14.41 23.69 12.72
N TYR A 42 15.26 23.03 11.94
CA TYR A 42 15.30 23.21 10.48
C TYR A 42 14.14 22.48 9.80
N MET A 43 13.87 21.24 10.24
CA MET A 43 12.82 20.40 9.69
C MET A 43 11.41 20.92 10.05
N LEU A 44 11.26 21.43 11.27
CA LEU A 44 10.03 22.06 11.77
C LEU A 44 9.63 23.29 10.93
N LYS A 45 10.64 24.06 10.48
CA LYS A 45 10.42 25.28 9.69
C LYS A 45 10.08 25.00 8.23
N LYS A 46 10.68 23.95 7.64
CA LYS A 46 10.49 23.62 6.22
C LYS A 46 9.19 22.87 5.94
N TYR A 47 8.79 21.96 6.83
CA TYR A 47 7.65 21.06 6.60
C TYR A 47 6.44 21.32 7.51
N LYS A 48 6.54 22.27 8.45
CA LYS A 48 5.51 22.56 9.46
C LYS A 48 5.02 21.31 10.21
N ALA A 49 5.87 20.30 10.31
CA ALA A 49 5.59 19.00 10.92
C ALA A 49 6.87 18.40 11.51
N HIS A 50 6.73 17.50 12.48
CA HIS A 50 7.83 16.70 13.01
C HIS A 50 8.04 15.47 12.12
N ILE A 51 9.15 15.39 11.36
CA ILE A 51 9.38 14.34 10.34
C ILE A 51 10.84 13.82 10.34
N ASN A 52 11.01 12.50 10.17
CA ASN A 52 12.26 11.78 9.90
C ASN A 52 12.19 11.02 8.54
N GLY A 53 13.14 11.23 7.59
CA GLY A 53 13.48 10.30 6.46
C GLY A 53 13.13 10.70 4.99
N SER A 54 13.92 10.24 3.99
CA SER A 54 14.08 10.72 2.57
C SER A 54 13.78 9.69 1.44
N HIS A 55 13.53 10.11 0.16
CA HIS A 55 13.80 9.40 -1.14
C HIS A 55 13.52 10.25 -2.45
N ARG A 56 14.01 9.81 -3.66
CA ARG A 56 14.08 10.51 -5.01
C ARG A 56 13.59 9.67 -6.23
N ALA A 57 13.25 10.31 -7.39
CA ALA A 57 12.97 9.70 -8.74
C ALA A 57 13.42 10.56 -9.99
N THR A 58 13.30 10.07 -11.25
CA THR A 58 13.95 10.52 -12.54
C THR A 58 12.97 10.86 -13.71
N LEU A 59 13.41 11.60 -14.76
CA LEU A 59 12.62 12.30 -15.80
C LEU A 59 13.03 12.15 -17.30
N GLU A 60 12.12 12.61 -18.19
CA GLU A 60 12.10 12.64 -19.68
C GLU A 60 12.45 14.06 -20.24
N VAL A 61 12.95 14.19 -21.48
CA VAL A 61 13.45 15.46 -22.07
C VAL A 61 12.62 15.89 -23.28
N GLN A 62 12.11 17.14 -23.28
CA GLN A 62 11.42 17.78 -24.42
C GLN A 62 12.32 18.79 -25.17
N ASN A 63 11.99 19.04 -26.45
CA ASN A 63 12.78 19.80 -27.44
C ASN A 63 12.57 21.33 -27.43
N GLN A 64 11.98 21.90 -26.38
CA GLN A 64 11.91 23.36 -26.17
C GLN A 64 12.70 23.74 -24.91
N TYR A 65 13.54 24.77 -25.04
CA TYR A 65 14.33 25.29 -23.92
C TYR A 65 13.39 26.05 -22.96
N ASP A 66 12.82 25.33 -22.00
CA ASP A 66 12.06 25.88 -20.89
C ASP A 66 12.83 25.59 -19.59
N GLU A 67 13.48 26.62 -19.04
CA GLU A 67 14.30 26.54 -17.83
C GLU A 67 13.49 26.08 -16.61
N ILE A 68 12.23 26.48 -16.49
CA ILE A 68 11.37 26.15 -15.36
C ILE A 68 10.97 24.68 -15.46
N ALA A 69 10.56 24.22 -16.66
CA ALA A 69 10.29 22.82 -16.90
C ALA A 69 11.56 21.96 -16.69
N MET A 70 12.72 22.35 -17.22
CA MET A 70 13.99 21.64 -17.02
C MET A 70 14.45 21.59 -15.56
N THR A 71 14.10 22.59 -14.75
CA THR A 71 14.42 22.63 -13.31
C THR A 71 13.51 21.68 -12.52
N VAL A 72 12.23 21.63 -12.86
CA VAL A 72 11.26 20.69 -12.27
C VAL A 72 11.52 19.25 -12.75
N GLN A 73 12.00 19.11 -13.99
CA GLN A 73 12.30 17.85 -14.67
C GLN A 73 13.79 17.42 -14.54
N GLY A 74 14.62 18.20 -13.86
CA GLY A 74 16.04 17.93 -13.75
C GLY A 74 16.34 16.83 -12.74
N ARG A 75 17.14 15.84 -13.12
CA ARG A 75 17.84 15.00 -12.12
C ARG A 75 18.62 15.96 -11.21
N TYR A 76 18.26 16.04 -9.94
CA TYR A 76 19.07 16.78 -8.96
C TYR A 76 20.49 16.21 -8.99
N ILE A 77 21.43 17.05 -9.43
CA ILE A 77 22.86 16.80 -9.29
C ILE A 77 23.21 17.29 -7.88
N SER A 78 23.82 16.44 -7.07
CA SER A 78 24.21 16.88 -5.73
C SER A 78 25.23 18.02 -5.84
N PRO A 79 25.28 18.96 -4.86
CA PRO A 79 26.29 20.01 -4.84
C PRO A 79 27.72 19.45 -5.00
N VAL A 80 27.98 18.27 -4.45
CA VAL A 80 29.24 17.54 -4.59
C VAL A 80 29.52 17.14 -6.05
N GLN A 81 28.54 16.57 -6.74
CA GLN A 81 28.69 16.14 -8.13
C GLN A 81 28.80 17.34 -9.09
N ALA A 82 28.18 18.48 -8.77
CA ALA A 82 28.31 19.72 -9.54
C ALA A 82 29.73 20.31 -9.42
N VAL A 83 30.27 20.38 -8.20
CA VAL A 83 31.65 20.85 -7.95
C VAL A 83 32.68 19.95 -8.63
N TRP A 84 32.49 18.63 -8.58
CA TRP A 84 33.38 17.69 -9.27
C TRP A 84 33.42 17.88 -10.80
N ARG A 85 32.27 18.17 -11.43
CA ARG A 85 32.21 18.49 -12.86
C ARG A 85 32.86 19.83 -13.18
N LEU A 86 32.61 20.86 -12.37
CA LEU A 86 33.19 22.19 -12.54
C LEU A 86 34.72 22.17 -12.46
N LEU A 87 35.27 21.31 -11.61
CA LEU A 87 36.71 21.15 -11.42
C LEU A 87 37.36 20.15 -12.41
N GLY A 88 36.59 19.62 -13.37
CA GLY A 88 37.10 18.71 -14.40
C GLY A 88 37.48 17.31 -13.89
N TYR A 89 37.03 16.92 -12.70
CA TYR A 89 37.30 15.59 -12.17
C TYR A 89 36.42 14.52 -12.85
N ALA A 90 36.98 13.33 -13.07
CA ALA A 90 36.23 12.18 -13.56
C ALA A 90 35.11 11.84 -12.55
N THR A 91 33.86 11.99 -12.96
CA THR A 91 32.71 11.85 -12.03
C THR A 91 32.28 10.42 -11.76
N HIS A 92 32.69 9.48 -12.63
CA HIS A 92 32.44 8.05 -12.51
C HIS A 92 33.29 7.34 -13.58
N GLU A 93 34.04 6.33 -13.16
CA GLU A 93 34.51 5.28 -14.06
C GLU A 93 33.70 4.02 -13.70
N GLU A 94 32.83 3.57 -14.60
CA GLU A 94 32.12 2.30 -14.41
C GLU A 94 33.08 1.16 -14.78
N LYS A 95 33.61 0.47 -13.77
CA LYS A 95 34.43 -0.73 -13.93
C LYS A 95 33.70 -1.94 -13.32
N PRO A 96 33.31 -2.93 -14.13
CA PRO A 96 33.44 -3.01 -15.59
C PRO A 96 32.45 -2.08 -16.31
N ALA A 97 32.77 -1.74 -17.58
CA ALA A 97 31.89 -0.93 -18.42
C ALA A 97 30.53 -1.63 -18.61
N VAL A 98 29.43 -0.87 -18.69
CA VAL A 98 28.09 -1.43 -18.89
C VAL A 98 27.55 -1.06 -20.28
N ILE A 99 27.08 -2.05 -21.05
CA ILE A 99 26.37 -1.83 -22.31
C ILE A 99 24.89 -2.20 -22.18
N LEU A 100 24.00 -1.35 -22.69
CA LEU A 100 22.59 -1.67 -22.83
C LEU A 100 22.39 -2.55 -24.07
N LEU A 101 21.75 -3.70 -23.91
CA LEU A 101 21.40 -4.61 -24.99
C LEU A 101 19.91 -4.50 -25.31
N PRO A 102 19.51 -3.64 -26.26
CA PRO A 102 18.11 -3.55 -26.68
C PRO A 102 17.67 -4.87 -27.33
N TYR A 103 16.36 -5.11 -27.36
CA TYR A 103 15.74 -6.21 -28.10
C TYR A 103 14.31 -5.77 -28.46
N HIS A 104 13.80 -6.34 -29.54
CA HIS A 104 12.50 -5.97 -30.12
C HIS A 104 11.98 -7.14 -30.95
N LEU A 105 10.67 -7.19 -31.15
CA LEU A 105 10.03 -8.12 -32.07
C LEU A 105 10.48 -7.85 -33.52
N GLU A 106 10.24 -8.82 -34.40
CA GLU A 106 10.53 -8.68 -35.82
C GLU A 106 9.81 -7.45 -36.41
N GLY A 107 10.52 -6.64 -37.19
CA GLY A 107 9.99 -5.40 -37.77
C GLY A 107 9.80 -4.23 -36.78
N GLN A 108 9.96 -4.43 -35.47
CA GLN A 108 9.71 -3.38 -34.45
C GLN A 108 10.97 -2.69 -33.94
N HIS A 109 12.05 -2.66 -34.73
CA HIS A 109 13.25 -1.91 -34.35
C HIS A 109 13.06 -0.42 -34.60
N ARG A 110 13.67 0.39 -33.74
CA ARG A 110 13.62 1.85 -33.90
C ARG A 110 14.51 2.26 -35.07
N VAL A 111 13.94 3.01 -36.00
CA VAL A 111 14.65 3.70 -37.09
C VAL A 111 14.51 5.20 -36.94
N SER A 112 15.48 5.96 -37.42
CA SER A 112 15.48 7.42 -37.44
C SER A 112 15.78 7.90 -38.84
N PHE A 113 14.92 8.75 -39.39
CA PHE A 113 15.06 9.29 -40.73
C PHE A 113 14.75 10.78 -40.71
N ASP A 114 15.27 11.49 -41.71
CA ASP A 114 14.96 12.89 -41.92
C ASP A 114 13.56 12.99 -42.57
N PRO A 115 12.63 13.78 -42.01
CA PRO A 115 11.30 13.97 -42.60
C PRO A 115 11.31 14.60 -44.00
N GLY A 116 12.44 15.15 -44.47
CA GLY A 116 12.58 15.70 -45.82
C GLY A 116 12.94 14.71 -46.93
N LEU A 117 13.11 13.41 -46.63
CA LEU A 117 13.48 12.40 -47.62
C LEU A 117 12.30 12.01 -48.52
N ASP A 118 12.56 11.75 -49.81
CA ASP A 118 11.58 11.14 -50.71
C ASP A 118 11.30 9.66 -50.35
N GLU A 119 10.24 9.06 -50.87
CA GLU A 119 9.83 7.69 -50.52
C GLU A 119 10.93 6.64 -50.79
N VAL A 120 11.69 6.81 -51.88
CA VAL A 120 12.74 5.86 -52.27
C VAL A 120 13.95 5.96 -51.33
N GLN A 121 14.35 7.19 -51.01
CA GLN A 121 15.41 7.50 -50.07
C GLN A 121 15.03 7.10 -48.64
N LEU A 122 13.77 7.28 -48.26
CA LEU A 122 13.23 6.85 -46.97
C LEU A 122 13.31 5.33 -46.81
N ILE A 123 12.87 4.57 -47.81
CA ILE A 123 12.96 3.10 -47.81
C ILE A 123 14.42 2.65 -47.68
N ALA A 124 15.34 3.24 -48.45
CA ALA A 124 16.76 2.93 -48.37
C ALA A 124 17.37 3.29 -46.99
N ALA A 125 16.97 4.43 -46.42
CA ALA A 125 17.42 4.88 -45.11
C ALA A 125 16.91 3.98 -43.97
N ILE A 126 15.68 3.47 -44.06
CA ILE A 126 15.12 2.49 -43.12
C ILE A 126 15.85 1.15 -43.24
N GLN A 127 16.04 0.64 -44.47
CA GLN A 127 16.67 -0.66 -44.73
C GLN A 127 18.16 -0.69 -44.35
N SER A 128 18.86 0.45 -44.38
CA SER A 128 20.27 0.54 -44.00
C SER A 128 20.49 0.57 -42.48
N GLN A 129 19.44 0.79 -41.69
CA GLN A 129 19.54 0.85 -40.24
C GLN A 129 19.50 -0.54 -39.62
N THR A 130 20.31 -0.71 -38.59
CA THR A 130 20.40 -1.95 -37.80
C THR A 130 20.32 -1.62 -36.32
N SER A 131 20.07 -2.63 -35.50
CA SER A 131 20.11 -2.55 -34.04
C SER A 131 21.21 -3.48 -33.50
N ILE A 132 21.66 -3.24 -32.27
CA ILE A 132 22.60 -4.12 -31.57
C ILE A 132 22.10 -5.58 -31.56
N PHE A 133 20.78 -5.75 -31.45
CA PHE A 133 20.11 -7.05 -31.46
C PHE A 133 20.14 -7.72 -32.83
N LEU A 134 19.79 -6.99 -33.88
CA LEU A 134 19.84 -7.49 -35.26
C LEU A 134 21.28 -7.82 -35.67
N ASP A 135 22.24 -7.01 -35.27
CA ASP A 135 23.66 -7.28 -35.50
C ASP A 135 24.12 -8.55 -34.78
N TRP A 136 23.56 -8.90 -33.62
CA TRP A 136 23.88 -10.15 -32.92
C TRP A 136 23.35 -11.38 -33.68
N ILE A 137 22.09 -11.32 -34.15
CA ILE A 137 21.50 -12.36 -35.01
C ILE A 137 22.32 -12.52 -36.30
N LYS A 138 22.68 -11.41 -36.94
CA LYS A 138 23.52 -11.37 -38.14
C LYS A 138 24.92 -11.94 -37.88
N TYR A 139 25.51 -11.62 -36.72
CA TYR A 139 26.81 -12.17 -36.36
C TYR A 139 26.74 -13.69 -36.22
N ASN A 140 25.75 -14.21 -35.49
CA ASN A 140 25.56 -15.64 -35.30
C ASN A 140 25.21 -16.38 -36.61
N SER A 141 24.52 -15.74 -37.56
CA SER A 141 24.27 -16.37 -38.86
C SER A 141 25.55 -16.57 -39.67
N GLN A 142 26.52 -15.66 -39.53
CA GLN A 142 27.80 -15.66 -40.25
C GLN A 142 28.93 -16.41 -39.52
N HIS A 143 28.89 -16.45 -38.18
CA HIS A 143 29.98 -16.96 -37.34
C HIS A 143 29.47 -18.01 -36.35
N THR A 144 30.32 -18.97 -36.00
CA THR A 144 30.00 -20.08 -35.07
C THR A 144 30.59 -19.90 -33.67
N ASP A 145 31.63 -19.10 -33.54
CA ASP A 145 32.44 -18.90 -32.33
C ASP A 145 31.64 -18.33 -31.16
N GLY A 146 30.66 -17.44 -31.42
CA GLY A 146 29.82 -16.84 -30.39
C GLY A 146 28.52 -17.59 -30.06
N ARG A 147 28.19 -18.69 -30.76
CA ARG A 147 26.85 -19.31 -30.70
C ARG A 147 26.52 -20.02 -29.38
N HIS A 148 27.53 -20.34 -28.59
CA HIS A 148 27.37 -20.92 -27.26
C HIS A 148 27.01 -19.89 -26.18
N LEU A 149 27.03 -18.59 -26.52
CA LEU A 149 26.77 -17.51 -25.59
C LEU A 149 25.31 -17.06 -25.63
N LEU A 150 24.77 -16.77 -24.44
CA LEU A 150 23.52 -16.01 -24.30
C LEU A 150 23.72 -14.59 -24.83
N TYR A 151 22.63 -13.96 -25.29
CA TYR A 151 22.66 -12.57 -25.72
C TYR A 151 23.22 -11.65 -24.62
N SER A 152 22.87 -11.89 -23.35
CA SER A 152 23.40 -11.14 -22.20
C SER A 152 24.90 -11.34 -21.94
N ASN A 153 25.46 -12.47 -22.35
CA ASN A 153 26.87 -12.79 -22.10
C ASN A 153 27.76 -12.39 -23.28
N PHE A 154 27.16 -12.09 -24.43
CA PHE A 154 27.87 -11.73 -25.64
C PHE A 154 28.87 -10.57 -25.46
N PRO A 155 28.54 -9.47 -24.75
CA PRO A 155 29.46 -8.34 -24.58
C PRO A 155 30.71 -8.62 -23.74
N LEU A 156 30.73 -9.73 -22.99
CA LEU A 156 31.92 -10.15 -22.25
C LEU A 156 33.06 -10.51 -23.20
N PHE A 157 32.73 -11.08 -24.36
CA PHE A 157 33.70 -11.61 -25.34
C PHE A 157 33.74 -10.82 -26.65
N TYR A 158 32.69 -10.03 -26.93
CA TYR A 158 32.56 -9.26 -28.16
C TYR A 158 32.33 -7.77 -27.87
N THR A 159 32.75 -6.92 -28.79
CA THR A 159 32.50 -5.47 -28.74
C THR A 159 31.64 -5.08 -29.93
N HIS A 160 30.56 -4.33 -29.68
CA HIS A 160 29.74 -3.74 -30.73
C HIS A 160 30.28 -2.37 -31.12
N VAL A 161 30.44 -2.14 -32.42
CA VAL A 161 30.82 -0.83 -32.97
C VAL A 161 29.75 -0.39 -33.96
N LYS A 162 29.23 0.84 -33.79
CA LYS A 162 28.23 1.41 -34.69
C LYS A 162 28.66 1.28 -36.15
N ASN A 163 27.76 0.82 -37.02
CA ASN A 163 27.96 0.53 -38.45
C ASN A 163 28.89 -0.64 -38.80
N ARG A 164 29.67 -1.19 -37.85
CA ARG A 164 30.50 -2.38 -38.08
C ARG A 164 29.90 -3.64 -37.44
N GLY A 165 29.05 -3.49 -36.42
CA GLY A 165 28.45 -4.61 -35.69
C GLY A 165 29.42 -5.23 -34.68
N TRP A 166 29.22 -6.52 -34.39
CA TRP A 166 29.97 -7.27 -33.39
C TRP A 166 31.31 -7.82 -33.89
N HIS A 167 32.35 -7.73 -33.05
CA HIS A 167 33.67 -8.30 -33.30
C HIS A 167 34.29 -8.85 -32.02
N PRO A 168 35.22 -9.82 -32.10
CA PRO A 168 35.94 -10.33 -30.94
C PRO A 168 36.64 -9.22 -30.15
N ARG A 169 36.45 -9.24 -28.83
CA ARG A 169 37.02 -8.26 -27.91
C ARG A 169 38.51 -8.52 -27.73
N LYS A 170 39.31 -7.45 -27.83
CA LYS A 170 40.78 -7.52 -27.62
C LYS A 170 41.22 -7.15 -26.20
N LYS A 171 40.49 -6.27 -25.50
CA LYS A 171 40.84 -5.77 -24.15
C LYS A 171 39.59 -5.43 -23.32
N GLY A 172 39.76 -5.50 -21.99
CA GLY A 172 38.74 -5.12 -21.00
C GLY A 172 37.61 -6.14 -20.82
N GLN A 173 36.67 -5.82 -19.93
CA GLN A 173 35.41 -6.55 -19.77
C GLN A 173 34.26 -5.55 -19.75
N THR A 174 33.15 -5.93 -20.38
CA THR A 174 31.92 -5.15 -20.38
C THR A 174 30.79 -6.06 -19.96
N ILE A 175 30.06 -5.67 -18.92
CA ILE A 175 28.83 -6.35 -18.51
C ILE A 175 27.65 -5.73 -19.27
N CYS A 176 26.57 -6.48 -19.41
CA CYS A 176 25.39 -6.00 -20.11
C CYS A 176 24.24 -5.68 -19.16
N ARG A 177 23.28 -4.91 -19.67
CA ARG A 177 21.92 -4.86 -19.14
C ARG A 177 20.93 -4.99 -20.30
N MET A 178 20.05 -5.97 -20.24
CA MET A 178 18.87 -6.00 -21.12
C MET A 178 17.75 -5.16 -20.47
N PRO A 179 17.05 -4.27 -21.19
CA PRO A 179 15.91 -3.51 -20.67
C PRO A 179 14.84 -4.40 -20.03
N VAL A 180 14.40 -4.08 -18.81
CA VAL A 180 13.35 -4.84 -18.11
C VAL A 180 12.09 -4.88 -18.97
N ALA A 181 11.50 -6.07 -19.12
CA ALA A 181 10.15 -6.22 -19.64
C ALA A 181 9.23 -6.73 -18.53
N VAL A 182 7.98 -6.27 -18.55
CA VAL A 182 6.93 -6.67 -17.61
C VAL A 182 5.88 -7.51 -18.34
N PRO A 183 5.18 -8.46 -17.66
CA PRO A 183 4.21 -9.35 -18.31
C PRO A 183 3.13 -8.63 -19.15
N ARG A 184 2.76 -7.39 -18.79
CA ARG A 184 1.81 -6.55 -19.55
C ARG A 184 2.27 -6.21 -20.97
N GLN A 185 3.55 -6.39 -21.29
CA GLN A 185 4.12 -6.15 -22.62
C GLN A 185 4.07 -7.41 -23.53
N CYS A 186 3.36 -8.46 -23.09
CA CYS A 186 3.02 -9.65 -23.88
C CYS A 186 4.24 -10.27 -24.59
N GLU A 187 4.21 -10.38 -25.93
CA GLU A 187 5.25 -11.03 -26.73
C GLU A 187 6.65 -10.43 -26.52
N HIS A 188 6.75 -9.16 -26.14
CA HIS A 188 8.04 -8.54 -25.81
C HIS A 188 8.64 -9.10 -24.51
N TYR A 189 7.80 -9.36 -23.50
CA TYR A 189 8.20 -10.00 -22.25
C TYR A 189 8.65 -11.46 -22.48
N TYR A 190 7.91 -12.19 -23.30
CA TYR A 190 8.27 -13.58 -23.62
C TYR A 190 9.55 -13.65 -24.46
N LEU A 191 9.76 -12.72 -25.40
CA LEU A 191 11.02 -12.63 -26.14
C LEU A 191 12.21 -12.37 -25.21
N ARG A 192 12.08 -11.47 -24.22
CA ARG A 192 13.12 -11.26 -23.20
C ARG A 192 13.45 -12.55 -22.46
N THR A 193 12.42 -13.32 -22.10
CA THR A 193 12.55 -14.60 -21.38
C THR A 193 13.27 -15.64 -22.24
N LEU A 194 12.96 -15.72 -23.54
CA LEU A 194 13.71 -16.59 -24.46
C LEU A 194 15.19 -16.21 -24.52
N LEU A 195 15.52 -14.91 -24.53
CA LEU A 195 16.90 -14.44 -24.59
C LEU A 195 17.72 -14.76 -23.33
N THR A 196 17.09 -15.15 -22.21
CA THR A 196 17.81 -15.61 -21.01
C THR A 196 18.17 -17.09 -21.06
N VAL A 197 17.61 -17.86 -22.00
CA VAL A 197 17.83 -19.31 -22.10
C VAL A 197 18.36 -19.77 -23.47
N LYS A 198 18.05 -19.05 -24.55
CA LYS A 198 18.46 -19.40 -25.92
C LYS A 198 19.81 -18.77 -26.26
N THR A 199 20.70 -19.56 -26.85
CA THR A 199 22.01 -19.12 -27.34
C THR A 199 22.08 -19.20 -28.86
N GLY A 200 22.93 -18.39 -29.48
CA GLY A 200 23.33 -18.58 -30.89
C GLY A 200 22.24 -18.47 -31.95
N ALA A 201 21.13 -17.79 -31.67
CA ALA A 201 20.04 -17.63 -32.63
C ALA A 201 20.53 -16.90 -33.90
N LYS A 202 20.24 -17.49 -35.06
CA LYS A 202 20.56 -16.96 -36.40
C LYS A 202 19.35 -16.27 -37.05
N SER A 203 18.17 -16.38 -36.44
CA SER A 203 16.93 -15.76 -36.86
C SER A 203 15.98 -15.57 -35.67
N TYR A 204 14.87 -14.84 -35.85
CA TYR A 204 13.79 -14.81 -34.87
C TYR A 204 13.19 -16.21 -34.65
N TRP A 205 13.03 -16.98 -35.72
CA TRP A 205 12.50 -18.34 -35.69
C TRP A 205 13.37 -19.30 -34.88
N ASP A 206 14.68 -19.11 -34.87
CA ASP A 206 15.60 -19.89 -34.02
C ASP A 206 15.30 -19.67 -32.52
N LEU A 207 14.90 -18.45 -32.13
CA LEU A 207 14.47 -18.17 -30.76
C LEU A 207 13.14 -18.86 -30.45
N TYR A 208 12.26 -19.01 -31.44
CA TYR A 208 10.94 -19.62 -31.29
C TYR A 208 10.94 -21.14 -31.47
N THR A 209 12.10 -21.75 -31.77
CA THR A 209 12.21 -23.19 -32.00
C THR A 209 12.51 -23.94 -30.70
N VAL A 210 11.72 -24.95 -30.36
CA VAL A 210 11.90 -25.82 -29.18
C VAL A 210 11.78 -27.26 -29.64
N ASP A 211 12.76 -28.11 -29.29
CA ASP A 211 12.81 -29.52 -29.70
C ASP A 211 12.57 -29.74 -31.21
N SER A 212 13.16 -28.89 -32.04
CA SER A 212 13.02 -28.86 -33.51
C SER A 212 11.63 -28.47 -34.03
N ILE A 213 10.71 -28.02 -33.17
CA ILE A 213 9.39 -27.49 -33.53
C ILE A 213 9.45 -25.96 -33.52
N VAL A 214 9.07 -25.32 -34.62
CA VAL A 214 9.00 -23.86 -34.74
C VAL A 214 7.63 -23.38 -34.26
N TYR A 215 7.61 -22.52 -33.25
CA TYR A 215 6.38 -21.90 -32.76
C TYR A 215 6.14 -20.53 -33.41
N ASN A 216 4.88 -20.13 -33.50
CA ASN A 216 4.45 -18.90 -34.18
C ASN A 216 4.63 -17.62 -33.33
N SER A 217 4.93 -17.75 -32.04
CA SER A 217 5.12 -16.61 -31.13
C SER A 217 6.15 -16.91 -30.04
N PRO A 218 6.82 -15.86 -29.50
CA PRO A 218 7.63 -15.98 -28.29
C PRO A 218 6.88 -16.66 -27.12
N SER A 219 5.62 -16.31 -26.91
CA SER A 219 4.79 -16.90 -25.84
C SER A 219 4.57 -18.40 -26.02
N ALA A 220 4.35 -18.89 -27.24
CA ALA A 220 4.17 -20.31 -27.49
C ALA A 220 5.48 -21.10 -27.28
N ALA A 221 6.62 -20.55 -27.71
CA ALA A 221 7.93 -21.14 -27.45
C ALA A 221 8.28 -21.19 -25.96
N CYS A 222 7.97 -20.12 -25.20
CA CYS A 222 8.17 -20.13 -23.74
C CYS A 222 7.29 -21.18 -23.04
N ARG A 223 6.05 -21.42 -23.49
CA ARG A 223 5.17 -22.49 -22.95
C ARG A 223 5.78 -23.87 -23.21
N ALA A 224 6.24 -24.11 -24.43
CA ALA A 224 6.89 -25.37 -24.79
C ALA A 224 8.16 -25.65 -23.98
N LEU A 225 8.91 -24.62 -23.60
CA LEU A 225 10.09 -24.73 -22.73
C LEU A 225 9.77 -24.84 -21.23
N GLY A 226 8.50 -24.75 -20.82
CA GLY A 226 8.11 -24.69 -19.41
C GLY A 226 8.61 -23.43 -18.69
N LEU A 227 8.80 -22.32 -19.42
CA LEU A 227 9.29 -21.05 -18.88
C LEU A 227 8.18 -20.10 -18.43
N ILE A 228 6.92 -20.51 -18.61
CA ILE A 228 5.74 -19.75 -18.20
C ILE A 228 4.96 -20.61 -17.21
N PHE A 229 4.56 -20.01 -16.09
CA PHE A 229 3.49 -20.52 -15.25
C PHE A 229 2.17 -20.35 -16.00
N ASP A 230 1.48 -21.41 -16.38
CA ASP A 230 0.09 -21.32 -16.81
C ASP A 230 -0.86 -21.51 -15.62
N ASP A 231 -2.17 -21.50 -15.86
CA ASP A 231 -3.16 -21.76 -14.81
C ASP A 231 -3.44 -23.26 -14.59
N SER A 232 -2.66 -24.16 -15.21
CA SER A 232 -2.90 -25.61 -15.13
C SER A 232 -2.77 -26.13 -13.70
N ASP A 233 -1.85 -25.57 -12.92
CA ASP A 233 -1.70 -25.90 -11.49
C ASP A 233 -2.94 -25.49 -10.67
N TRP A 234 -3.57 -24.37 -11.01
CA TRP A 234 -4.82 -23.94 -10.37
C TRP A 234 -5.99 -24.84 -10.75
N ILE A 235 -6.07 -25.23 -12.02
CA ILE A 235 -7.10 -26.16 -12.49
C ILE A 235 -6.93 -27.53 -11.81
N PHE A 236 -5.70 -28.02 -11.66
CA PHE A 236 -5.41 -29.25 -10.94
C PHE A 236 -5.84 -29.15 -9.47
N LEU A 237 -5.42 -28.07 -8.78
CA LEU A 237 -5.80 -27.82 -7.38
C LEU A 237 -7.31 -27.81 -7.19
N PHE A 238 -8.04 -27.02 -7.99
CA PHE A 238 -9.49 -26.91 -7.83
C PHE A 238 -10.22 -28.20 -8.19
N ASN A 239 -9.70 -29.02 -9.10
CA ASN A 239 -10.25 -30.35 -9.33
C ASN A 239 -10.10 -31.28 -8.12
N GLU A 240 -9.03 -31.14 -7.33
CA GLU A 240 -8.80 -31.93 -6.12
C GLU A 240 -9.67 -31.48 -4.95
N VAL A 241 -9.93 -30.16 -4.83
CA VAL A 241 -10.66 -29.60 -3.68
C VAL A 241 -12.13 -29.26 -3.96
N LYS A 242 -12.65 -29.47 -5.18
CA LYS A 242 -14.01 -29.07 -5.60
C LYS A 242 -15.16 -29.65 -4.76
N ASP A 243 -14.90 -30.71 -4.00
CA ASP A 243 -15.87 -31.37 -3.13
C ASP A 243 -15.86 -30.81 -1.69
N THR A 244 -15.01 -29.83 -1.40
CA THR A 244 -15.02 -29.09 -0.13
C THR A 244 -16.17 -28.07 -0.10
N PRO A 245 -16.59 -27.60 1.10
CA PRO A 245 -17.68 -26.64 1.20
C PRO A 245 -17.45 -25.39 0.35
N ALA A 246 -18.49 -24.93 -0.37
CA ALA A 246 -18.40 -23.80 -1.30
C ALA A 246 -17.84 -22.51 -0.66
N ALA A 247 -18.10 -22.27 0.64
CA ALA A 247 -17.51 -21.17 1.38
C ALA A 247 -15.98 -21.26 1.48
N SER A 248 -15.44 -22.45 1.77
CA SER A 248 -14.00 -22.72 1.81
C SER A 248 -13.38 -22.62 0.42
N LEU A 249 -14.05 -23.15 -0.61
CA LEU A 249 -13.60 -23.00 -2.01
C LEU A 249 -13.46 -21.53 -2.42
N ARG A 250 -14.46 -20.69 -2.12
CA ARG A 250 -14.37 -19.24 -2.39
C ARG A 250 -13.25 -18.57 -1.60
N GLN A 251 -12.93 -19.01 -0.39
CA GLN A 251 -11.81 -18.48 0.40
C GLN A 251 -10.46 -18.90 -0.19
N THR A 252 -10.32 -20.17 -0.59
CA THR A 252 -9.12 -20.68 -1.28
C THR A 252 -8.90 -19.93 -2.59
N PHE A 253 -9.96 -19.70 -3.36
CA PHE A 253 -9.88 -18.92 -4.60
C PHE A 253 -9.50 -17.46 -4.35
N ALA A 254 -10.13 -16.77 -3.39
CA ALA A 254 -9.72 -15.42 -3.00
C ALA A 254 -8.24 -15.36 -2.55
N SER A 255 -7.78 -16.37 -1.80
CA SER A 255 -6.38 -16.46 -1.36
C SER A 255 -5.43 -16.68 -2.53
N ALA A 256 -5.79 -17.52 -3.51
CA ALA A 256 -5.02 -17.72 -4.73
C ALA A 256 -4.88 -16.42 -5.52
N LEU A 257 -5.96 -15.65 -5.64
CA LEU A 257 -5.96 -14.34 -6.31
C LEU A 257 -5.10 -13.30 -5.58
N ALA A 258 -5.01 -13.37 -4.25
CA ALA A 258 -4.28 -12.41 -3.44
C ALA A 258 -2.77 -12.67 -3.37
N TYR A 259 -2.38 -13.93 -3.26
CA TYR A 259 -1.00 -14.30 -2.93
C TYR A 259 -0.25 -14.95 -4.08
N SER A 260 -0.91 -15.18 -5.22
CA SER A 260 -0.31 -15.89 -6.35
C SER A 260 -0.59 -15.22 -7.70
N THR A 261 0.11 -15.67 -8.74
CA THR A 261 -0.08 -15.15 -10.10
C THR A 261 -1.05 -16.06 -10.85
N VAL A 262 -2.33 -15.67 -10.90
CA VAL A 262 -3.35 -16.31 -11.73
C VAL A 262 -3.46 -15.55 -13.05
N ILE A 263 -3.32 -16.20 -14.19
CA ILE A 263 -3.30 -15.53 -15.50
C ILE A 263 -4.71 -15.12 -15.93
N ASN A 264 -5.65 -16.06 -15.92
CA ASN A 264 -7.05 -15.91 -16.32
C ASN A 264 -8.00 -16.40 -15.21
N PRO A 265 -8.17 -15.58 -14.16
CA PRO A 265 -9.02 -15.93 -13.03
C PRO A 265 -10.50 -16.06 -13.42
N GLN A 266 -10.96 -15.34 -14.45
CA GLN A 266 -12.31 -15.47 -14.98
C GLN A 266 -12.58 -16.88 -15.53
N ALA A 267 -11.63 -17.46 -16.27
CA ALA A 267 -11.79 -18.81 -16.80
C ALA A 267 -11.87 -19.88 -15.70
N ILE A 268 -11.11 -19.72 -14.61
CA ILE A 268 -11.19 -20.62 -13.45
C ILE A 268 -12.56 -20.49 -12.77
N TRP A 269 -13.04 -19.27 -12.56
CA TRP A 269 -14.39 -19.06 -12.03
C TRP A 269 -15.45 -19.72 -12.93
N ASP A 270 -15.42 -19.47 -14.22
CA ASP A 270 -16.42 -20.01 -15.16
C ASP A 270 -16.42 -21.54 -15.18
N GLN A 271 -15.25 -22.17 -15.01
CA GLN A 271 -15.11 -23.63 -14.94
C GLN A 271 -15.66 -24.22 -13.64
N PHE A 272 -15.46 -23.56 -12.50
CA PHE A 272 -15.80 -24.10 -11.17
C PHE A 272 -16.98 -23.37 -10.48
N ARG A 273 -17.69 -22.48 -11.17
CA ARG A 273 -18.77 -21.64 -10.60
C ARG A 273 -19.87 -22.45 -9.93
N VAL A 274 -20.18 -23.66 -10.41
CA VAL A 274 -21.17 -24.55 -9.80
C VAL A 274 -20.71 -24.95 -8.40
N ASN A 275 -19.47 -25.42 -8.27
CA ASN A 275 -18.86 -25.78 -6.99
C ASN A 275 -18.71 -24.57 -6.06
N PHE A 276 -18.30 -23.43 -6.61
CA PHE A 276 -18.19 -22.18 -5.84
C PHE A 276 -19.52 -21.64 -5.34
N THR A 277 -20.67 -22.15 -5.81
CA THR A 277 -21.99 -21.60 -5.49
C THR A 277 -22.98 -22.67 -5.04
N ASP A 278 -22.51 -23.84 -4.64
CA ASP A 278 -23.36 -24.95 -4.20
C ASP A 278 -24.24 -24.60 -2.99
N ASP A 279 -23.74 -23.76 -2.09
CA ASP A 279 -24.47 -23.28 -0.91
C ASP A 279 -25.37 -22.05 -1.18
N CYS A 280 -25.30 -21.44 -2.36
CA CYS A 280 -25.93 -20.14 -2.63
C CYS A 280 -27.45 -20.22 -2.67
N LEU A 281 -28.02 -21.25 -3.30
CA LEU A 281 -29.49 -21.41 -3.40
C LEU A 281 -30.13 -21.68 -2.04
N TRP A 282 -29.53 -22.58 -1.26
CA TRP A 282 -29.96 -22.84 0.11
C TRP A 282 -29.88 -21.57 0.98
N ARG A 283 -28.80 -20.79 0.85
CA ARG A 283 -28.63 -19.51 1.55
C ARG A 283 -29.68 -18.48 1.16
N LEU A 284 -30.01 -18.36 -0.12
CA LEU A 284 -31.06 -17.45 -0.60
C LEU A 284 -32.45 -17.84 -0.06
N GLN A 285 -32.70 -19.14 0.12
CA GLN A 285 -33.98 -19.65 0.63
C GLN A 285 -34.08 -19.65 2.17
N ASN A 286 -32.97 -19.85 2.91
CA ASN A 286 -32.98 -20.10 4.36
C ASN A 286 -32.35 -18.99 5.22
N LEU A 287 -31.68 -17.98 4.65
CA LEU A 287 -31.26 -16.78 5.39
C LEU A 287 -32.35 -15.69 5.27
N ASP A 288 -33.34 -15.80 6.15
CA ASP A 288 -34.35 -14.82 6.55
C ASP A 288 -34.22 -13.40 5.95
N GLY A 289 -35.18 -13.00 5.10
CA GLY A 289 -35.81 -11.67 5.05
C GLY A 289 -34.96 -10.39 4.86
N ASN A 290 -33.64 -10.48 4.72
CA ASN A 290 -32.71 -9.34 4.81
C ASN A 290 -31.85 -9.11 3.55
N VAL A 291 -32.18 -9.79 2.46
CA VAL A 291 -31.63 -9.54 1.12
C VAL A 291 -32.77 -9.01 0.28
N GLU A 292 -32.59 -7.88 -0.42
CA GLU A 292 -33.58 -7.37 -1.39
C GLU A 292 -34.02 -8.50 -2.32
N THR A 293 -35.31 -8.51 -2.65
CA THR A 293 -35.95 -9.52 -3.50
C THR A 293 -35.11 -9.76 -4.75
N THR A 294 -34.71 -11.02 -4.97
CA THR A 294 -34.10 -11.49 -6.20
C THR A 294 -34.86 -10.91 -7.40
N PRO A 295 -34.16 -10.39 -8.44
CA PRO A 295 -34.82 -9.90 -9.64
C PRO A 295 -35.80 -10.95 -10.18
N SER A 296 -37.05 -10.57 -10.45
CA SER A 296 -38.11 -11.48 -10.92
C SER A 296 -37.80 -12.11 -12.28
N ASP A 297 -36.95 -11.45 -13.06
CA ASP A 297 -36.70 -11.78 -14.46
C ASP A 297 -35.46 -12.69 -14.63
N TRP A 298 -34.78 -13.03 -13.52
CA TRP A 298 -33.59 -13.85 -13.53
C TRP A 298 -33.92 -15.31 -13.27
N SER A 299 -33.21 -16.19 -13.97
CA SER A 299 -33.18 -17.62 -13.64
C SER A 299 -32.53 -17.87 -12.29
N GLU A 300 -32.80 -19.05 -11.74
CA GLU A 300 -32.21 -19.51 -10.48
C GLU A 300 -30.67 -19.55 -10.56
N ASP A 301 -30.13 -19.95 -11.71
CA ASP A 301 -28.69 -19.99 -11.98
C ASP A 301 -28.07 -18.58 -12.08
N GLU A 302 -28.75 -17.62 -12.71
CA GLU A 302 -28.30 -16.23 -12.75
C GLU A 302 -28.24 -15.63 -11.34
N CYS A 303 -29.29 -15.81 -10.54
CA CYS A 303 -29.30 -15.39 -9.14
C CYS A 303 -28.19 -16.08 -8.34
N ARG A 304 -27.99 -17.39 -8.54
CA ARG A 304 -26.98 -18.20 -7.85
C ARG A 304 -25.56 -17.70 -8.13
N TYR A 305 -25.19 -17.55 -9.40
CA TYR A 305 -23.83 -17.17 -9.78
C TYR A 305 -23.51 -15.74 -9.39
N ASP A 306 -24.46 -14.82 -9.54
CA ASP A 306 -24.28 -13.42 -9.15
C ASP A 306 -24.15 -13.27 -7.62
N TYR A 307 -25.00 -13.97 -6.85
CA TYR A 307 -24.87 -14.04 -5.39
C TYR A 307 -23.54 -14.65 -4.95
N GLY A 308 -23.08 -15.66 -5.68
CA GLY A 308 -21.76 -16.27 -5.50
C GLY A 308 -20.60 -15.27 -5.66
N LEU A 309 -20.65 -14.45 -6.72
CA LEU A 309 -19.67 -13.38 -6.95
C LEU A 309 -19.70 -12.35 -5.81
N TRP A 310 -20.88 -12.00 -5.31
CA TRP A 310 -20.99 -11.10 -4.16
C TRP A 310 -20.39 -11.69 -2.87
N LEU A 311 -20.58 -12.99 -2.61
CA LEU A 311 -19.91 -13.65 -1.49
C LEU A 311 -18.39 -13.70 -1.68
N LEU A 312 -17.92 -13.92 -2.90
CA LEU A 312 -16.49 -13.85 -3.23
C LEU A 312 -15.94 -12.44 -3.00
N GLU A 313 -16.71 -11.39 -3.33
CA GLU A 313 -16.32 -9.99 -3.09
C GLU A 313 -15.99 -9.72 -1.62
N LYS A 314 -16.72 -10.34 -0.69
CA LYS A 314 -16.45 -10.21 0.74
C LYS A 314 -15.07 -10.77 1.11
N ASN A 315 -14.75 -11.96 0.61
CA ASN A 315 -13.44 -12.56 0.80
C ASN A 315 -12.32 -11.70 0.18
N LEU A 316 -12.56 -11.10 -0.99
CA LEU A 316 -11.59 -10.19 -1.63
C LEU A 316 -11.38 -8.91 -0.81
N LYS A 317 -12.46 -8.32 -0.28
CA LYS A 317 -12.41 -7.13 0.58
C LYS A 317 -11.62 -7.38 1.86
N ASP A 318 -11.76 -8.56 2.46
CA ASP A 318 -10.97 -8.97 3.64
C ASP A 318 -9.46 -9.02 3.34
N LEU A 319 -9.09 -9.23 2.07
CA LEU A 319 -7.72 -9.25 1.56
C LEU A 319 -7.28 -7.89 0.97
N ASN A 320 -8.11 -6.84 1.11
CA ASN A 320 -7.92 -5.50 0.51
C ASN A 320 -7.82 -5.50 -1.03
N LEU A 321 -8.56 -6.38 -1.69
CA LEU A 321 -8.64 -6.48 -3.15
C LEU A 321 -10.01 -6.04 -3.66
N ASN A 322 -10.02 -5.55 -4.90
CA ASN A 322 -11.24 -5.28 -5.67
C ASN A 322 -11.23 -6.03 -7.02
N TRP A 323 -12.35 -5.97 -7.75
CA TRP A 323 -12.53 -6.66 -9.04
C TRP A 323 -11.53 -6.26 -10.12
N VAL A 324 -11.05 -5.02 -10.11
CA VAL A 324 -10.03 -4.53 -11.03
C VAL A 324 -8.68 -5.18 -10.72
N ASP A 325 -8.34 -5.30 -9.42
CA ASP A 325 -7.08 -5.93 -8.99
C ASP A 325 -7.03 -7.40 -9.41
N VAL A 326 -8.14 -8.12 -9.26
CA VAL A 326 -8.23 -9.54 -9.60
C VAL A 326 -8.56 -9.81 -11.07
N ARG A 327 -8.81 -8.79 -11.90
CA ARG A 327 -9.11 -8.92 -13.34
C ARG A 327 -10.29 -9.86 -13.63
N MET A 328 -11.37 -9.74 -12.84
CA MET A 328 -12.61 -10.50 -13.02
C MET A 328 -13.82 -9.57 -13.06
N SER A 329 -14.91 -10.06 -13.63
CA SER A 329 -16.22 -9.39 -13.55
C SER A 329 -16.85 -9.66 -12.18
N GLY A 330 -17.29 -8.60 -11.51
CA GLY A 330 -18.00 -8.68 -10.23
C GLY A 330 -19.49 -8.97 -10.36
N PRO A 331 -20.22 -9.01 -9.24
CA PRO A 331 -21.68 -9.15 -9.26
C PRO A 331 -22.32 -7.95 -9.96
N THR A 332 -23.38 -8.24 -10.71
CA THR A 332 -24.20 -7.25 -11.42
C THR A 332 -25.35 -6.76 -10.56
N HIS A 333 -25.83 -7.57 -9.60
CA HIS A 333 -26.85 -7.15 -8.64
C HIS A 333 -26.23 -6.60 -7.36
N SER A 334 -26.84 -5.54 -6.82
CA SER A 334 -26.41 -4.90 -5.58
C SER A 334 -26.97 -5.63 -4.37
N TRP A 335 -26.41 -6.79 -4.05
CA TRP A 335 -26.77 -7.52 -2.85
C TRP A 335 -26.40 -6.70 -1.60
N SER A 336 -27.40 -6.25 -0.85
CA SER A 336 -27.23 -5.63 0.45
C SER A 336 -27.79 -6.56 1.53
N ARG A 337 -27.00 -6.82 2.57
CA ARG A 337 -27.56 -7.28 3.85
C ARG A 337 -28.01 -6.02 4.58
N GLN A 338 -29.15 -6.07 5.29
CA GLN A 338 -29.31 -5.20 6.45
C GLN A 338 -28.20 -5.55 7.47
N GLU A 339 -27.01 -4.96 7.30
CA GLU A 339 -25.87 -5.24 8.16
C GLU A 339 -26.12 -4.60 9.53
N GLN A 340 -26.17 -5.44 10.57
CA GLN A 340 -25.85 -4.96 11.91
C GLN A 340 -24.46 -4.34 11.85
N ASN A 341 -24.34 -3.12 12.36
CA ASN A 341 -23.10 -2.38 12.35
C ASN A 341 -22.07 -3.06 13.28
N ASN A 342 -21.17 -3.86 12.68
CA ASN A 342 -20.16 -4.63 13.42
C ASN A 342 -19.29 -3.75 14.33
N LEU A 343 -19.04 -2.48 13.96
CA LEU A 343 -18.30 -1.57 14.83
C LEU A 343 -19.03 -1.28 16.14
N ILE A 344 -20.37 -1.23 16.12
CA ILE A 344 -21.18 -1.11 17.33
C ILE A 344 -21.11 -2.41 18.15
N ALA A 345 -21.20 -3.57 17.49
CA ALA A 345 -21.10 -4.86 18.17
C ALA A 345 -19.74 -5.05 18.85
N ASP A 346 -18.65 -4.72 18.16
CA ASP A 346 -17.28 -4.76 18.69
C ASP A 346 -17.09 -3.75 19.82
N ALA A 347 -17.60 -2.53 19.65
CA ALA A 347 -17.52 -1.52 20.70
C ALA A 347 -18.30 -1.91 21.96
N MET A 348 -19.34 -2.74 21.83
CA MET A 348 -20.17 -3.26 22.93
C MET A 348 -19.72 -4.63 23.45
N ARG A 349 -18.55 -5.13 23.02
CA ARG A 349 -18.00 -6.43 23.42
C ARG A 349 -17.34 -6.36 24.81
N PHE A 350 -18.12 -6.00 25.82
CA PHE A 350 -17.70 -5.97 27.22
C PHE A 350 -18.80 -6.54 28.11
N ASP A 351 -18.41 -7.20 29.20
CA ASP A 351 -19.34 -7.68 30.21
C ASP A 351 -19.76 -6.50 31.12
N GLN A 352 -21.04 -6.12 31.06
CA GLN A 352 -21.57 -5.00 31.84
C GLN A 352 -21.39 -5.19 33.36
N TYR A 353 -21.50 -6.43 33.84
CA TYR A 353 -21.33 -6.76 35.25
C TYR A 353 -19.87 -6.61 35.68
N GLU A 354 -18.92 -7.09 34.86
CA GLU A 354 -17.49 -6.90 35.11
C GLU A 354 -17.11 -5.42 35.14
N GLN A 355 -17.60 -4.63 34.17
CA GLN A 355 -17.38 -3.19 34.13
C GLN A 355 -17.95 -2.50 35.39
N ARG A 356 -19.09 -2.96 35.89
CA ARG A 356 -19.69 -2.44 37.13
C ARG A 356 -18.80 -2.71 38.34
N VAL A 357 -18.30 -3.93 38.48
CA VAL A 357 -17.40 -4.32 39.59
C VAL A 357 -16.12 -3.48 39.56
N LEU A 358 -15.50 -3.32 38.38
CA LEU A 358 -14.29 -2.50 38.22
C LEU A 358 -14.55 -1.02 38.55
N PHE A 359 -15.73 -0.50 38.20
CA PHE A 359 -16.14 0.85 38.56
C PHE A 359 -16.29 1.01 40.08
N ASP A 360 -17.07 0.14 40.73
CA ASP A 360 -17.38 0.23 42.15
C ASP A 360 -16.10 0.10 43.03
N GLN A 361 -15.10 -0.65 42.58
CA GLN A 361 -13.79 -0.72 43.24
C GLN A 361 -12.95 0.56 43.01
N SER A 362 -12.91 1.06 41.78
CA SER A 362 -12.00 2.15 41.40
C SER A 362 -12.45 3.54 41.88
N ILE A 363 -13.77 3.74 42.04
CA ILE A 363 -14.32 5.02 42.51
C ILE A 363 -13.91 5.31 43.96
N LEU A 364 -13.68 4.26 44.78
CA LEU A 364 -13.28 4.39 46.18
C LEU A 364 -11.87 4.95 46.36
N SER A 365 -10.99 4.79 45.36
CA SER A 365 -9.61 5.27 45.40
C SER A 365 -9.44 6.68 44.82
N PHE A 366 -10.54 7.40 44.55
CA PHE A 366 -10.46 8.73 43.95
C PHE A 366 -9.92 9.79 44.92
N SER A 367 -8.96 10.58 44.43
CA SER A 367 -8.61 11.85 45.07
C SER A 367 -9.79 12.83 45.01
N SER A 368 -9.77 13.87 45.85
CA SER A 368 -10.79 14.93 45.86
C SER A 368 -10.96 15.60 44.48
N GLY A 369 -9.86 15.82 43.76
CA GLY A 369 -9.86 16.39 42.41
C GLY A 369 -10.49 15.46 41.38
N GLN A 370 -10.18 14.16 41.42
CA GLN A 370 -10.79 13.16 40.53
C GLN A 370 -12.29 12.97 40.82
N ASN A 371 -12.69 12.94 42.09
CA ASN A 371 -14.10 12.89 42.49
C ASN A 371 -14.88 14.09 41.97
N SER A 372 -14.34 15.31 42.15
CA SER A 372 -14.96 16.53 41.64
C SER A 372 -15.10 16.52 40.13
N ALA A 373 -14.05 16.13 39.41
CA ALA A 373 -14.08 16.03 37.95
C ALA A 373 -15.10 14.98 37.47
N PHE A 374 -15.09 13.79 38.08
CA PHE A 374 -16.02 12.71 37.76
C PHE A 374 -17.47 13.13 37.93
N ASN A 375 -17.82 13.64 39.12
CA ASN A 375 -19.17 14.09 39.43
C ASN A 375 -19.64 15.21 38.50
N THR A 376 -18.74 16.13 38.13
CA THR A 376 -19.06 17.22 37.19
C THR A 376 -19.37 16.67 35.80
N ILE A 377 -18.52 15.77 35.29
CA ILE A 377 -18.65 15.16 33.95
C ILE A 377 -19.91 14.29 33.88
N THR A 378 -20.13 13.40 34.85
CA THR A 378 -21.30 12.51 34.86
C THR A 378 -22.60 13.28 35.03
N ASN A 379 -22.65 14.28 35.92
CA ASN A 379 -23.84 15.12 36.10
C ASN A 379 -24.25 15.84 34.80
N VAL A 380 -23.30 16.40 34.06
CA VAL A 380 -23.59 17.11 32.80
C VAL A 380 -24.04 16.14 31.70
N ILE A 381 -23.35 15.01 31.53
CA ILE A 381 -23.67 14.05 30.47
C ILE A 381 -24.98 13.32 30.77
N ASP A 382 -25.16 12.81 31.99
CA ASP A 382 -26.35 12.06 32.39
C ASP A 382 -27.62 12.92 32.32
N ASN A 383 -27.53 14.21 32.63
CA ASN A 383 -28.65 15.16 32.53
C ASN A 383 -28.74 15.92 31.19
N GLY A 384 -27.87 15.62 30.22
CA GLY A 384 -27.89 16.26 28.89
C GLY A 384 -27.62 17.77 28.89
N LEU A 385 -26.88 18.29 29.88
CA LEU A 385 -26.57 19.71 30.02
C LEU A 385 -25.49 20.14 29.01
N ARG A 386 -25.40 21.44 28.73
CA ARG A 386 -24.36 22.06 27.86
C ARG A 386 -23.69 23.24 28.56
N PRO A 387 -22.41 23.55 28.29
CA PRO A 387 -21.51 22.82 27.39
C PRO A 387 -21.12 21.46 27.99
N ASN A 388 -21.06 20.44 27.14
CA ASN A 388 -20.69 19.07 27.50
C ASN A 388 -19.27 18.69 27.06
N THR A 389 -18.43 19.70 26.83
CA THR A 389 -17.02 19.55 26.47
C THR A 389 -16.17 19.97 27.67
N PHE A 390 -15.27 19.08 28.09
CA PHE A 390 -14.44 19.29 29.28
C PHE A 390 -12.96 19.24 28.90
N PHE A 391 -12.17 20.13 29.49
CA PHE A 391 -10.72 20.05 29.45
C PHE A 391 -10.20 19.66 30.83
N LEU A 392 -9.77 18.41 30.97
CA LEU A 392 -9.20 17.90 32.21
C LEU A 392 -7.71 18.24 32.27
N GLN A 393 -7.34 19.17 33.13
CA GLN A 393 -5.94 19.56 33.33
C GLN A 393 -5.38 18.95 34.62
N GLY A 394 -4.18 18.37 34.54
CA GLY A 394 -3.44 17.88 35.71
C GLY A 394 -1.97 17.61 35.36
N PRO A 395 -1.02 17.83 36.29
CA PRO A 395 0.39 17.48 36.10
C PRO A 395 0.62 16.01 35.70
N ALA A 396 1.85 15.70 35.26
CA ALA A 396 2.24 14.31 35.03
C ALA A 396 2.11 13.48 36.32
N GLY A 397 1.62 12.25 36.22
CA GLY A 397 1.46 11.36 37.37
C GLY A 397 0.22 11.58 38.25
N THR A 398 -0.66 12.55 37.96
CA THR A 398 -1.87 12.81 38.78
C THR A 398 -3.06 11.88 38.50
N GLY A 399 -2.84 10.76 37.81
CA GLY A 399 -3.89 9.76 37.57
C GLY A 399 -5.01 10.20 36.60
N LYS A 400 -4.73 11.04 35.60
CA LYS A 400 -5.72 11.41 34.55
C LYS A 400 -6.24 10.19 33.79
N THR A 401 -5.31 9.34 33.33
CA THR A 401 -5.63 8.08 32.65
C THR A 401 -6.44 7.13 33.54
N PHE A 402 -6.21 7.16 34.86
CA PHE A 402 -7.02 6.40 35.81
C PHE A 402 -8.47 6.92 35.84
N LEU A 403 -8.68 8.24 35.92
CA LEU A 403 -10.02 8.83 35.82
C LEU A 403 -10.72 8.48 34.50
N TYR A 404 -10.00 8.49 33.37
CA TYR A 404 -10.55 8.07 32.07
C TYR A 404 -11.04 6.63 32.09
N LYS A 405 -10.24 5.70 32.65
CA LYS A 405 -10.63 4.29 32.79
C LYS A 405 -11.90 4.13 33.63
N VAL A 406 -12.02 4.86 34.74
CA VAL A 406 -13.22 4.78 35.58
C VAL A 406 -14.46 5.37 34.89
N LEU A 407 -14.32 6.45 34.10
CA LEU A 407 -15.40 6.96 33.25
C LEU A 407 -15.83 5.92 32.21
N CYS A 408 -14.88 5.22 31.57
CA CYS A 408 -15.20 4.11 30.66
C CYS A 408 -16.01 3.02 31.38
N ASN A 409 -15.53 2.55 32.53
CA ASN A 409 -16.20 1.50 33.29
C ASN A 409 -17.62 1.91 33.70
N TYR A 410 -17.80 3.16 34.15
CA TYR A 410 -19.11 3.71 34.53
C TYR A 410 -20.13 3.65 33.37
N TYR A 411 -19.82 4.23 32.22
CA TYR A 411 -20.74 4.25 31.08
C TYR A 411 -20.93 2.86 30.45
N ARG A 412 -19.85 2.07 30.33
CA ARG A 412 -19.96 0.69 29.83
C ARG A 412 -20.79 -0.21 30.74
N SER A 413 -20.76 0.01 32.06
CA SER A 413 -21.66 -0.70 32.99
C SER A 413 -23.14 -0.39 32.77
N LYS A 414 -23.48 0.74 32.12
CA LYS A 414 -24.85 1.10 31.71
C LYS A 414 -25.21 0.60 30.30
N GLY A 415 -24.28 -0.09 29.61
CA GLY A 415 -24.43 -0.49 28.21
C GLY A 415 -24.15 0.63 27.21
N ASP A 416 -23.58 1.76 27.65
CA ASP A 416 -23.24 2.87 26.77
C ASP A 416 -21.88 2.65 26.07
N ASN A 417 -21.78 3.14 24.84
CA ASN A 417 -20.52 3.13 24.10
C ASN A 417 -19.64 4.33 24.46
N VAL A 418 -18.36 4.08 24.75
CA VAL A 418 -17.34 5.10 25.03
C VAL A 418 -16.17 4.93 24.07
N LEU A 419 -15.83 6.00 23.35
CA LEU A 419 -14.68 6.03 22.44
C LEU A 419 -13.48 6.67 23.13
N CYS A 420 -12.35 5.96 23.10
CA CYS A 420 -11.08 6.44 23.61
C CYS A 420 -10.14 6.72 22.44
N VAL A 421 -9.71 7.98 22.30
CA VAL A 421 -8.80 8.40 21.25
C VAL A 421 -7.58 9.09 21.85
N THR A 422 -6.45 9.01 21.15
CA THR A 422 -5.23 9.73 21.53
C THR A 422 -4.57 10.36 20.32
N SER A 423 -3.66 11.30 20.57
CA SER A 423 -2.87 11.93 19.51
C SER A 423 -1.76 11.02 18.95
N SER A 424 -1.38 9.94 19.63
CA SER A 424 -0.25 9.06 19.27
C SER A 424 -0.57 7.58 19.44
N GLY A 425 -0.18 6.75 18.46
CA GLY A 425 -0.44 5.30 18.48
C GLY A 425 0.14 4.57 19.68
N ILE A 426 1.23 5.08 20.29
CA ILE A 426 1.79 4.47 21.50
C ILE A 426 0.89 4.75 22.72
N ALA A 427 0.35 5.97 22.82
CA ALA A 427 -0.52 6.36 23.92
C ALA A 427 -1.88 5.65 23.86
N SER A 428 -2.36 5.31 22.65
CA SER A 428 -3.66 4.63 22.50
C SER A 428 -3.67 3.22 23.12
N LEU A 429 -2.52 2.55 23.20
CA LEU A 429 -2.38 1.25 23.86
C LEU A 429 -2.69 1.28 25.36
N LEU A 430 -2.63 2.46 26.00
CA LEU A 430 -2.89 2.62 27.43
C LEU A 430 -4.38 2.81 27.76
N LEU A 431 -5.21 3.07 26.75
CA LEU A 431 -6.65 3.25 26.88
C LEU A 431 -7.40 1.98 26.43
N LEU A 432 -8.52 1.70 27.10
CA LEU A 432 -9.36 0.54 26.80
C LEU A 432 -10.03 0.68 25.42
N GLY A 433 -9.56 -0.12 24.45
CA GLY A 433 -10.00 -0.01 23.05
C GLY A 433 -9.51 1.28 22.37
N GLY A 434 -8.39 1.82 22.83
CA GLY A 434 -7.86 3.09 22.34
C GLY A 434 -7.38 3.01 20.90
N SER A 435 -7.67 4.05 20.12
CA SER A 435 -7.13 4.26 18.79
C SER A 435 -6.58 5.68 18.63
N THR A 436 -5.88 5.97 17.53
CA THR A 436 -5.46 7.37 17.28
C THR A 436 -6.65 8.20 16.79
N ALA A 437 -6.69 9.48 17.14
CA ALA A 437 -7.75 10.38 16.67
C ALA A 437 -7.83 10.44 15.14
N HIS A 438 -6.68 10.42 14.45
CA HIS A 438 -6.61 10.40 12.98
C HIS A 438 -7.23 9.12 12.41
N SER A 439 -6.96 7.95 12.98
CA SER A 439 -7.57 6.70 12.53
C SER A 439 -9.06 6.62 12.87
N GLN A 440 -9.45 7.04 14.08
CA GLN A 440 -10.82 6.91 14.57
C GLN A 440 -11.78 7.82 13.82
N PHE A 441 -11.38 9.07 13.62
CA PHE A 441 -12.23 10.07 12.98
C PHE A 441 -11.92 10.23 11.49
N ARG A 442 -10.93 9.54 10.92
CA ARG A 442 -10.50 9.74 9.52
C ARG A 442 -10.14 11.22 9.27
N ILE A 443 -9.38 11.82 10.18
CA ILE A 443 -8.88 13.20 10.05
C ILE A 443 -7.83 13.21 8.92
N PRO A 444 -7.98 14.05 7.88
CA PRO A 444 -6.98 14.19 6.84
C PRO A 444 -5.63 14.64 7.41
N ILE A 445 -4.52 14.17 6.80
CA ILE A 445 -3.17 14.56 7.22
C ILE A 445 -2.99 16.08 7.04
N ASP A 446 -3.43 16.61 5.90
CA ASP A 446 -3.53 18.04 5.65
C ASP A 446 -4.92 18.53 6.05
N CYS A 447 -5.02 19.18 7.22
CA CYS A 447 -6.28 19.62 7.80
C CYS A 447 -6.31 21.15 7.97
N PRO A 448 -6.53 21.94 6.90
CA PRO A 448 -6.73 23.39 7.01
C PRO A 448 -8.05 23.74 7.73
N ASP A 449 -8.21 25.01 8.13
CA ASP A 449 -9.44 25.51 8.75
C ASP A 449 -10.67 25.23 7.86
N GLY A 450 -11.75 24.71 8.48
CA GLY A 450 -12.99 24.38 7.78
C GLY A 450 -13.05 22.98 7.16
N THR A 451 -11.97 22.20 7.24
CA THR A 451 -11.94 20.79 6.78
C THR A 451 -12.92 19.94 7.59
N ARG A 452 -13.54 18.94 6.94
CA ARG A 452 -14.34 17.91 7.61
C ARG A 452 -13.63 16.57 7.54
N CYS A 453 -13.89 15.73 8.53
CA CYS A 453 -13.39 14.37 8.55
C CYS A 453 -14.03 13.53 7.43
N SER A 454 -13.26 12.59 6.86
CA SER A 454 -13.72 11.75 5.74
C SER A 454 -14.63 10.60 6.21
N ILE A 455 -15.79 10.94 6.80
CA ILE A 455 -16.77 9.98 7.31
C ILE A 455 -18.08 10.15 6.53
N ASN A 456 -18.49 9.11 5.80
CA ASN A 456 -19.79 9.09 5.12
C ASN A 456 -20.92 8.91 6.15
N ARG A 457 -22.02 9.67 6.02
CA ARG A 457 -23.22 9.61 6.90
C ARG A 457 -23.84 8.22 7.03
N GLN A 458 -23.71 7.38 6.01
CA GLN A 458 -24.24 6.01 5.98
C GLN A 458 -23.18 4.96 6.36
N SER A 459 -21.94 5.38 6.66
CA SER A 459 -20.89 4.43 7.04
C SER A 459 -21.17 3.79 8.41
N PRO A 460 -20.69 2.56 8.65
CA PRO A 460 -20.70 1.94 9.97
C PRO A 460 -20.08 2.86 11.05
N LEU A 461 -19.01 3.58 10.73
CA LEU A 461 -18.36 4.51 11.66
C LEU A 461 -19.29 5.67 12.05
N ALA A 462 -20.06 6.23 11.11
CA ALA A 462 -21.06 7.25 11.44
C ALA A 462 -22.16 6.70 12.37
N GLY A 463 -22.58 5.45 12.17
CA GLY A 463 -23.50 4.76 13.07
C GLY A 463 -22.93 4.60 14.49
N LEU A 464 -21.65 4.23 14.60
CA LEU A 464 -20.95 4.12 15.88
C LEU A 464 -20.89 5.47 16.61
N LEU A 465 -20.52 6.55 15.91
CA LEU A 465 -20.42 7.89 16.47
C LEU A 465 -21.77 8.40 17.00
N LYS A 466 -22.86 8.16 16.25
CA LYS A 466 -24.22 8.51 16.70
C LYS A 466 -24.65 7.79 17.98
N LYS A 467 -24.15 6.57 18.21
CA LYS A 467 -24.42 5.79 19.44
C LYS A 467 -23.38 6.00 20.55
N THR A 468 -22.35 6.82 20.32
CA THR A 468 -21.30 7.06 21.31
C THR A 468 -21.78 8.05 22.36
N ARG A 469 -21.74 7.66 23.64
CA ARG A 469 -22.15 8.48 24.78
C ARG A 469 -21.06 9.46 25.22
N LEU A 470 -19.81 9.01 25.18
CA LEU A 470 -18.64 9.78 25.63
C LEU A 470 -17.46 9.55 24.69
N ILE A 471 -16.76 10.64 24.34
CA ILE A 471 -15.47 10.61 23.66
C ILE A 471 -14.42 11.11 24.65
N ILE A 472 -13.41 10.28 24.94
CA ILE A 472 -12.24 10.63 25.74
C ILE A 472 -11.07 10.84 24.79
N TRP A 473 -10.47 12.02 24.84
CA TRP A 473 -9.29 12.35 24.05
C TRP A 473 -8.08 12.57 24.97
N ASP A 474 -7.10 11.68 24.92
CA ASP A 474 -5.85 11.78 25.69
C ASP A 474 -4.72 12.40 24.86
N GLU A 475 -3.74 13.01 25.55
CA GLU A 475 -2.61 13.73 24.93
C GLU A 475 -3.04 14.83 23.94
N VAL A 476 -4.10 15.56 24.27
CA VAL A 476 -4.67 16.66 23.44
C VAL A 476 -3.67 17.78 23.14
N THR A 477 -2.65 17.96 23.99
CA THR A 477 -1.58 18.95 23.81
C THR A 477 -0.67 18.65 22.62
N MET A 478 -0.64 17.40 22.14
CA MET A 478 0.13 16.98 20.97
C MET A 478 -0.62 17.18 19.65
N GLN A 479 -1.86 17.67 19.68
CA GLN A 479 -2.73 17.77 18.51
C GLN A 479 -2.90 19.21 18.01
N LEU A 480 -3.00 19.37 16.69
CA LEU A 480 -3.26 20.67 16.07
C LEU A 480 -4.71 21.14 16.32
N LYS A 481 -4.89 22.45 16.52
CA LYS A 481 -6.20 23.07 16.71
C LYS A 481 -7.20 22.71 15.60
N HIS A 482 -6.74 22.72 14.35
CA HIS A 482 -7.57 22.46 13.18
C HIS A 482 -8.16 21.04 13.18
N ASN A 483 -7.47 20.07 13.78
CA ASN A 483 -7.94 18.70 13.87
C ASN A 483 -9.15 18.58 14.79
N PHE A 484 -9.19 19.35 15.88
CA PHE A 484 -10.39 19.45 16.73
C PHE A 484 -11.54 20.12 15.99
N GLY A 485 -11.26 21.20 15.24
CA GLY A 485 -12.26 21.88 14.41
C GLY A 485 -12.87 20.96 13.36
N ALA A 486 -12.07 20.09 12.73
CA ALA A 486 -12.58 19.14 11.75
C ALA A 486 -13.48 18.06 12.36
N VAL A 487 -13.18 17.60 13.58
CA VAL A 487 -14.03 16.67 14.31
C VAL A 487 -15.33 17.37 14.74
N ASP A 488 -15.23 18.57 15.30
CA ASP A 488 -16.38 19.38 15.73
C ASP A 488 -17.34 19.72 14.57
N LEU A 489 -16.82 19.98 13.37
CA LEU A 489 -17.64 20.20 12.16
C LEU A 489 -18.26 18.91 11.60
N THR A 490 -17.76 17.74 12.00
CA THR A 490 -18.22 16.44 11.49
C THR A 490 -19.26 15.79 12.40
N LEU A 491 -19.07 15.89 13.72
CA LEU A 491 -20.00 15.42 14.75
C LEU A 491 -21.21 16.35 14.84
#